data_AF-A0A259JVD0-F1
#
_entry.id   AF-A0A259JVD0-F1
#
_cell.length_a   1.000
_cell.length_b   1.000
_cell.length_c   1.000
_cell.angle_alpha   90.00
_cell.angle_beta   90.00
_cell.angle_gamma   90.00
#
_symmetry.space_group_name_H-M   'P 1'
#
loop_
_entity.id
_entity.type
_entity.pdbx_description
1 polymer ?
#
loop_
_entity_poly.entity_id
_entity_poly.type
_entity_poly.pdbx_seq_one_letter_code
_entity_poly.pdbx_strand_id
1 'polypeptide(L)'
;IVAGSSLVMKVLDRFPILVWAGAALLGWVAGEMLLTDVAVTSRIGGEDVAHHWAYPVAGASALLVVGIAYTVGRLRKARAHAE
;
A
#
# COMPACT_ATOMS: atom_id res chain seq x y z
N ILE A 1 -19.85 -14.81 14.44
CA ILE A 1 -18.76 -14.03 13.77
C ILE A 1 -18.82 -12.52 14.10
N VAL A 2 -19.83 -12.03 14.86
CA VAL A 2 -19.99 -10.60 15.21
C VAL A 2 -19.02 -10.11 16.29
N ALA A 3 -18.53 -10.98 17.19
CA ALA A 3 -17.61 -10.57 18.26
C ALA A 3 -16.17 -10.30 17.79
N GLY A 4 -15.70 -11.04 16.77
CA GLY A 4 -14.32 -10.93 16.29
C GLY A 4 -14.03 -9.61 15.56
N SER A 5 -14.94 -9.17 14.68
CA SER A 5 -14.77 -7.90 13.95
C SER A 5 -14.81 -6.69 14.88
N SER A 6 -15.63 -6.73 15.94
CA SER A 6 -15.69 -5.72 17.00
C SER A 6 -14.35 -5.56 17.73
N LEU A 7 -13.67 -6.67 18.05
CA LEU A 7 -12.35 -6.62 18.67
C LEU A 7 -11.31 -5.97 17.75
N VAL A 8 -11.30 -6.36 16.46
CA VAL A 8 -10.40 -5.77 15.46
C VAL A 8 -10.67 -4.28 15.30
N MET A 9 -11.93 -3.87 15.21
CA MET A 9 -12.30 -2.45 15.08
C MET A 9 -11.86 -1.64 16.30
N LYS A 10 -12.04 -2.15 17.52
CA LYS A 10 -11.53 -1.47 18.74
C LYS A 10 -10.01 -1.29 18.71
N VAL A 11 -9.27 -2.26 18.18
CA VAL A 11 -7.81 -2.15 18.03
C VAL A 11 -7.45 -1.11 16.97
N LEU A 12 -8.12 -1.12 15.82
CA LEU A 12 -7.90 -0.13 14.76
C LEU A 12 -8.29 1.29 15.19
N ASP A 13 -9.35 1.45 15.98
CA ASP A 13 -9.77 2.74 16.54
C ASP A 13 -8.73 3.27 17.55
N ARG A 14 -8.14 2.36 18.35
CA ARG A 14 -7.07 2.74 19.31
C ARG A 14 -5.73 3.00 18.63
N PHE A 15 -5.41 2.24 17.58
CA PHE A 15 -4.13 2.28 16.86
C PHE A 15 -4.34 2.46 15.35
N PRO A 16 -4.82 3.64 14.91
CA PRO A 16 -5.10 3.91 13.50
C PRO A 16 -3.84 3.82 12.62
N ILE A 17 -2.65 3.95 13.21
CA ILE A 17 -1.37 3.78 12.51
C ILE A 17 -1.21 2.38 11.90
N LEU A 18 -1.89 1.36 12.42
CA LEU A 18 -1.86 0.00 11.85
C LEU A 18 -2.42 -0.05 10.43
N VAL A 19 -3.42 0.79 10.12
CA VAL A 19 -4.00 0.87 8.76
C VAL A 19 -2.98 1.48 7.80
N TRP A 20 -2.29 2.53 8.22
CA TRP A 20 -1.25 3.19 7.42
C TRP A 20 -0.03 2.30 7.22
N ALA A 21 0.41 1.61 8.27
CA ALA A 21 1.48 0.63 8.20
C ALA A 21 1.13 -0.52 7.27
N GLY A 22 -0.10 -1.04 7.35
CA GLY A 22 -0.60 -2.06 6.42
C GLY A 22 -0.64 -1.58 4.98
N ALA A 23 -1.12 -0.37 4.72
CA ALA A 23 -1.13 0.22 3.38
C ALA A 23 0.28 0.40 2.80
N ALA A 24 1.23 0.88 3.61
CA ALA A 24 2.64 1.01 3.21
C ALA A 24 3.27 -0.35 2.89
N LEU A 25 3.04 -1.35 3.76
CA LEU A 25 3.56 -2.71 3.56
C LEU A 25 2.98 -3.36 2.31
N LEU A 26 1.66 -3.23 2.08
CA LEU A 26 1.01 -3.74 0.87
C LEU A 26 1.54 -3.06 -0.39
N GLY A 27 1.77 -1.74 -0.36
CA GLY A 27 2.39 -1.02 -1.46
C GLY A 27 3.82 -1.47 -1.74
N TRP A 28 4.61 -1.71 -0.69
CA TRP A 28 5.97 -2.25 -0.83
C TRP A 28 5.96 -3.63 -1.51
N VAL A 29 5.19 -4.57 -0.97
CA VAL A 29 5.09 -5.95 -1.50
C VAL A 29 4.59 -5.95 -2.93
N ALA A 30 3.59 -5.11 -3.24
CA ALA A 30 3.09 -4.98 -4.61
C ALA A 30 4.14 -4.43 -5.58
N GLY A 31 4.98 -3.49 -5.16
CA GLY A 31 6.08 -2.97 -5.98
C GLY A 31 7.17 -4.00 -6.22
N GLU A 32 7.51 -4.79 -5.19
CA GLU A 32 8.49 -5.87 -5.31
C GLU A 32 7.98 -6.96 -6.28
N MET A 33 6.72 -7.37 -6.14
CA MET A 33 6.06 -8.34 -7.03
C MET A 33 5.99 -7.85 -8.48
N LEU A 34 5.74 -6.55 -8.70
CA LEU A 34 5.72 -5.94 -10.03
C LEU A 34 7.06 -6.10 -10.77
N LEU A 35 8.19 -6.07 -10.07
CA LEU A 35 9.53 -6.13 -10.69
C LEU A 35 10.06 -7.54 -10.81
N THR A 36 9.65 -8.43 -9.91
CA THR A 36 10.00 -9.86 -9.96
C THR A 36 9.12 -10.64 -10.93
N ASP A 37 8.04 -10.06 -11.44
CA ASP A 37 7.23 -10.67 -12.50
C ASP A 37 8.08 -10.87 -13.78
N VAL A 38 7.99 -12.07 -14.37
CA VAL A 38 8.65 -12.49 -15.61
C VAL A 38 8.30 -11.54 -16.78
N ALA A 39 7.09 -10.98 -16.76
CA ALA A 39 6.64 -10.02 -17.76
C ALA A 39 7.42 -8.69 -17.71
N VAL A 40 7.90 -8.31 -16.52
CA VAL A 40 8.66 -7.07 -16.33
C VAL A 40 10.15 -7.32 -16.54
N THR A 41 10.75 -8.31 -15.88
CA THR A 41 12.17 -8.69 -16.06
C THR A 41 12.58 -8.89 -17.53
N SER A 42 11.70 -9.44 -18.36
CA SER A 42 11.93 -9.61 -19.81
C SER A 42 11.88 -8.31 -20.62
N ARG A 43 11.19 -7.26 -20.15
CA ARG A 43 11.06 -5.95 -20.81
C ARG A 43 12.15 -4.96 -20.40
N ILE A 44 12.70 -5.08 -19.18
CA ILE A 44 13.72 -4.17 -18.62
C ILE A 44 15.18 -4.65 -18.79
N GLY A 45 15.42 -5.77 -19.46
CA GLY A 45 16.76 -6.14 -19.93
C GLY A 45 17.59 -7.05 -19.01
N GLY A 46 16.94 -7.95 -18.25
CA GLY A 46 17.60 -8.99 -17.46
C GLY A 46 17.51 -8.80 -15.94
N GLU A 47 17.77 -9.89 -15.19
CA GLU A 47 17.60 -9.96 -13.72
C GLU A 47 18.48 -8.97 -12.95
N ASP A 48 19.66 -8.63 -13.48
CA ASP A 48 20.63 -7.73 -12.84
C ASP A 48 20.11 -6.29 -12.72
N VAL A 49 19.43 -5.79 -13.77
CA VAL A 49 18.83 -4.45 -13.76
C VAL A 49 17.59 -4.41 -12.87
N ALA A 50 16.81 -5.50 -12.87
CA ALA A 50 15.62 -5.62 -12.03
C ALA A 50 15.94 -5.59 -10.54
N HIS A 51 17.05 -6.21 -10.11
CA HIS A 51 17.49 -6.20 -8.71
C HIS A 51 17.90 -4.81 -8.21
N HIS A 52 18.56 -4.01 -9.05
CA HIS A 52 18.96 -2.65 -8.66
C HIS A 52 17.76 -1.71 -8.52
N TRP A 53 16.73 -1.91 -9.35
CA TRP A 53 15.51 -1.13 -9.32
C TRP A 53 14.44 -1.65 -8.35
N ALA A 54 14.63 -2.85 -7.78
CA ALA A 54 13.70 -3.49 -6.86
C ALA A 54 13.36 -2.60 -5.65
N TYR A 55 14.38 -2.16 -4.92
CA TYR A 55 14.23 -1.33 -3.72
C TYR A 55 13.62 0.06 -3.97
N PRO A 56 14.08 0.86 -4.96
CA PRO A 56 13.50 2.18 -5.19
C PRO A 56 12.05 2.11 -5.68
N VAL A 57 11.68 1.11 -6.49
CA VAL A 57 10.31 0.97 -6.98
C VAL A 57 9.38 0.44 -5.88
N ALA A 58 9.84 -0.51 -5.04
CA ALA A 58 9.08 -0.94 -3.86
C ALA A 58 8.85 0.21 -2.86
N GLY A 59 9.86 1.07 -2.66
CA GLY A 59 9.71 2.30 -1.88
C GLY A 59 8.73 3.27 -2.52
N ALA A 60 8.82 3.48 -3.84
CA ALA A 60 7.93 4.37 -4.58
C ALA A 60 6.47 3.89 -4.55
N SER A 61 6.21 2.59 -4.73
CA SER A 61 4.88 2.01 -4.67
C SER A 61 4.29 2.07 -3.25
N ALA A 62 5.10 1.86 -2.21
CA ALA A 62 4.68 2.05 -0.83
C ALA A 62 4.22 3.50 -0.57
N LEU A 63 5.04 4.48 -0.98
CA LEU A 63 4.69 5.90 -0.84
C LEU A 63 3.48 6.29 -1.68
N LEU A 64 3.36 5.75 -2.88
CA LEU A 64 2.24 6.00 -3.78
C LEU A 64 0.94 5.46 -3.17
N VAL A 65 0.93 4.23 -2.66
CA VAL A 65 -0.26 3.65 -2.00
C VAL A 65 -0.65 4.45 -0.76
N VAL A 66 0.31 4.87 0.06
CA VAL A 66 0.05 5.74 1.23
C VAL A 66 -0.52 7.10 0.79
N GLY A 67 0.05 7.70 -0.26
CA GLY A 67 -0.42 8.97 -0.83
C GLY A 67 -1.84 8.88 -1.38
N ILE A 68 -2.17 7.78 -2.08
CA ILE A 68 -3.54 7.51 -2.55
C ILE A 68 -4.48 7.32 -1.35
N ALA A 69 -4.10 6.51 -0.37
CA ALA A 69 -4.91 6.29 0.83
C ALA A 69 -5.21 7.60 1.57
N TYR A 70 -4.23 8.51 1.63
CA TYR A 70 -4.38 9.84 2.21
C TYR A 70 -5.31 10.75 1.39
N THR A 71 -5.11 10.84 0.08
CA THR A 71 -5.94 11.69 -0.79
C THR A 71 -7.39 11.21 -0.83
N VAL A 72 -7.62 9.90 -1.01
CA VAL A 72 -8.97 9.30 -0.99
C VAL A 72 -9.63 9.49 0.38
N GLY A 73 -8.90 9.28 1.48
CA GLY A 73 -9.40 9.53 2.82
C GLY A 73 -9.84 10.98 3.04
N ARG A 74 -9.07 11.94 2.50
CA ARG A 74 -9.40 13.37 2.57
C ARG A 74 -10.64 13.72 1.74
N LEU A 75 -10.75 13.17 0.53
CA LEU A 75 -11.90 13.39 -0.36
C LEU A 75 -13.20 12.81 0.22
N ARG A 76 -13.13 11.65 0.87
CA ARG A 76 -14.31 11.04 1.52
C ARG A 76 -14.79 11.84 2.73
N LYS A 77 -13.86 12.39 3.54
CA LYS A 77 -14.21 13.30 4.64
C LYS A 77 -14.84 14.60 4.14
N ALA A 78 -14.35 15.16 3.03
CA ALA A 78 -14.92 16.38 2.45
C ALA A 78 -16.36 16.18 1.95
N ARG A 79 -16.67 15.02 1.35
CA ARG A 79 -18.04 14.70 0.90
C ARG A 79 -19.01 14.47 2.06
N ALA A 80 -18.55 13.86 3.16
CA ALA A 80 -19.38 13.62 4.34
C ALA A 80 -19.79 14.89 5.11
N HIS A 81 -19.16 16.03 4.85
CA HIS A 81 -19.53 17.33 5.42
C HIS A 81 -20.40 18.20 4.48
N ALA A 82 -20.60 17.75 3.24
CA ALA A 82 -21.45 18.45 2.25
C ALA A 82 -22.89 17.92 2.23
N GLU A 83 -23.16 16.80 2.92
CA GLU A 83 -24.49 16.28 3.25
C GLU A 83 -24.88 16.69 4.67
#